data_AF-A0A3R8STR8-F1
#
_entry.id   AF-A0A3R8STR8-F1
#
_cell.length_a   1.000
_cell.length_b   1.000
_cell.length_c   1.000
_cell.angle_alpha   90.00
_cell.angle_beta   90.00
_cell.angle_gamma   90.00
#
_symmetry.space_group_name_H-M   'P 1'
#
loop_
_entity.id
_entity.type
_entity.pdbx_description
1 polymer ?
#
loop_
_entity_poly.entity_id
_entity_poly.type
_entity_poly.pdbx_seq_one_letter_code
_entity_poly.pdbx_strand_id
1 'polypeptide(L)' 'MSKDKYLLQKSEKENHWVCTDQENQIVIIWENGKFNDSQEVETLEDFNPDDFMKIARYMREMGDWLVEFHSDKL' A
#
# COMPACT_ATOMS: atom_id res chain seq x y z
N MET A 1 -14.41 1.55 5.20
CA MET A 1 -13.35 0.60 5.59
C MET A 1 -12.89 0.91 7.01
N SER A 2 -12.31 -0.04 7.76
CA SER A 2 -11.74 0.28 9.07
C SER A 2 -10.51 1.16 8.88
N LYS A 3 -10.44 2.32 9.55
CA LYS A 3 -9.27 3.21 9.51
C LYS A 3 -8.02 2.56 10.11
N ASP A 4 -8.21 1.55 10.95
CA ASP A 4 -7.13 0.96 11.74
C ASP A 4 -6.39 -0.17 10.99
N LYS A 5 -6.93 -0.61 9.84
CA LYS A 5 -6.30 -1.66 9.01
C LYS A 5 -5.03 -1.16 8.33
N TYR A 6 -5.03 0.09 7.87
CA TYR A 6 -3.95 0.66 7.06
C TYR A 6 -3.16 1.71 7.83
N LEU A 7 -1.85 1.66 7.69
CA LEU A 7 -0.93 2.63 8.29
C LEU A 7 -0.15 3.35 7.19
N LEU A 8 -0.34 4.67 7.08
CA LEU A 8 0.42 5.53 6.17
C LEU A 8 1.54 6.26 6.92
N GLN A 9 2.77 6.11 6.45
CA GLN A 9 3.96 6.73 7.04
C GLN A 9 4.88 7.29 5.96
N LYS A 10 5.73 8.26 6.34
CA LYS A 10 6.82 8.70 5.47
C LYS A 10 7.84 7.57 5.34
N SER A 11 8.34 7.34 4.13
CA SER A 11 9.46 6.45 3.89
C SER A 11 10.77 7.05 4.42
N GLU A 12 11.76 6.21 4.67
CA GLU A 12 13.15 6.64 4.83
C GLU A 12 13.72 7.20 3.51
N LYS A 13 13.17 6.77 2.37
CA LYS A 13 13.50 7.32 1.04
C LYS A 13 12.89 8.70 0.87
N GLU A 14 13.68 9.64 0.35
CA GLU A 14 13.25 11.02 0.16
C GLU A 14 12.01 11.10 -0.75
N ASN A 15 11.03 11.92 -0.36
CA ASN A 15 9.79 12.13 -1.09
C ASN A 15 8.95 10.86 -1.36
N HIS A 16 9.09 9.82 -0.55
CA HIS A 16 8.28 8.60 -0.66
C HIS A 16 7.34 8.39 0.52
N TRP A 17 6.24 7.70 0.26
CA TRP A 17 5.27 7.23 1.26
C TRP A 17 5.27 5.72 1.33
N VAL A 18 4.91 5.20 2.50
CA VAL A 18 4.74 3.78 2.79
C VAL A 18 3.34 3.57 3.34
N CYS A 19 2.56 2.70 2.69
CA CYS A 19 1.28 2.24 3.19
C CYS A 19 1.38 0.76 3.55
N THR A 20 1.06 0.43 4.79
CA THR A 20 1.10 -0.95 5.29
C THR A 20 -0.31 -1.44 5.59
N ASP A 21 -0.72 -2.54 4.96
CA ASP A 21 -1.86 -3.36 5.39
C ASP A 21 -1.41 -4.25 6.55
N GLN A 22 -1.83 -3.89 7.76
CA GLN A 22 -1.42 -4.57 8.99
C GLN A 22 -2.07 -5.95 9.15
N GLU A 23 -3.16 -6.24 8.45
CA GLU A 23 -3.86 -7.52 8.52
C GLU A 23 -3.29 -8.52 7.52
N ASN A 24 -3.02 -8.07 6.29
CA ASN A 24 -2.55 -8.93 5.20
C ASN A 24 -1.03 -8.85 4.98
N GLN A 25 -0.32 -8.04 5.77
CA GLN A 25 1.14 -7.94 5.77
C GLN A 25 1.71 -7.54 4.38
N ILE A 26 1.01 -6.61 3.72
CA ILE A 26 1.41 -6.01 2.43
C ILE A 26 1.84 -4.58 2.65
N VAL A 27 2.95 -4.21 2.02
CA VAL A 27 3.50 -2.87 2.05
C VAL A 27 3.54 -2.33 0.63
N ILE A 28 3.07 -1.10 0.43
CA ILE A 28 3.21 -0.37 -0.83
C ILE A 28 4.06 0.87 -0.57
N ILE A 29 5.08 1.07 -1.39
CA ILE A 29 5.97 2.22 -1.36
C ILE A 29 5.86 2.98 -2.67
N TRP A 30 5.78 4.30 -2.65
CA TRP A 30 5.71 5.11 -3.87
C TRP A 30 6.29 6.51 -3.66
N GLU A 31 6.68 7.17 -4.75
CA GLU A 31 7.05 8.59 -4.75
C GLU A 31 5.78 9.45 -4.68
N ASN A 32 5.76 10.44 -3.78
CA ASN A 32 4.62 11.35 -3.60
C ASN A 32 4.20 12.01 -4.91
N GLY A 33 2.93 11.85 -5.29
CA GLY A 33 2.38 12.39 -6.54
C GLY A 33 2.53 11.49 -7.77
N LYS A 34 3.11 10.28 -7.61
CA LYS A 34 3.41 9.33 -8.69
C LYS A 34 3.05 7.90 -8.34
N PHE A 35 1.95 7.68 -7.63
CA PHE A 35 1.55 6.36 -7.14
C PHE A 35 1.54 5.30 -8.26
N ASN A 36 0.83 5.55 -9.36
CA ASN A 36 0.71 4.56 -10.44
C ASN A 36 2.03 4.30 -11.20
N ASP A 37 2.95 5.27 -11.20
CA ASP A 37 4.20 5.18 -11.95
C ASP A 37 5.35 4.58 -11.12
N SER A 38 5.24 4.63 -9.78
CA SER A 38 6.34 4.31 -8.87
C SER A 38 5.99 3.34 -7.74
N GLN A 39 4.77 2.79 -7.72
CA GLN A 39 4.39 1.82 -6.70
C GLN A 39 5.27 0.56 -6.75
N GLU A 40 5.87 0.26 -5.61
CA GLU A 40 6.60 -0.97 -5.33
C GLU A 40 5.83 -1.71 -4.24
N VAL A 41 5.59 -3.01 -4.46
CA VAL A 41 4.82 -3.85 -3.53
C VAL A 41 5.79 -4.83 -2.87
N GLU A 42 5.80 -4.82 -1.55
CA GLU A 42 6.57 -5.75 -0.73
C GLU A 42 5.63 -6.57 0.15
N THR A 43 5.92 -7.86 0.28
CA THR A 43 5.19 -8.79 1.17
C THR A 43 6.07 -9.16 2.34
N LEU A 44 5.58 -9.02 3.58
CA LEU A 44 6.34 -9.37 4.78
C LEU A 44 6.31 -10.90 4.99
N GLU A 45 7.25 -11.57 4.32
CA GLU A 45 7.76 -12.95 4.46
C GLU A 45 6.83 -14.19 4.51
N ASP A 46 5.51 -14.09 4.63
CA ASP A 46 4.62 -15.29 4.69
C ASP A 46 3.58 -15.37 3.55
N PHE A 47 3.74 -14.59 2.48
CA PHE A 47 2.77 -14.60 1.40
C PHE A 47 2.97 -15.81 0.46
N ASN A 48 1.98 -16.70 0.38
CA ASN A 48 2.00 -17.80 -0.58
C ASN A 48 1.85 -17.23 -2.01
N PRO A 49 2.85 -17.40 -2.89
CA PRO A 49 2.79 -16.92 -4.28
C PRO A 49 1.56 -17.42 -5.04
N ASP A 50 0.98 -18.57 -4.68
CA ASP A 50 -0.20 -19.12 -5.36
C ASP A 50 -1.48 -18.27 -5.18
N ASP A 51 -1.47 -17.28 -4.28
CA ASP A 51 -2.61 -16.44 -3.94
C ASP A 51 -2.61 -15.07 -4.68
N PHE A 52 -2.06 -14.98 -5.90
CA PHE A 52 -2.02 -13.73 -6.69
C PHE A 52 -3.35 -12.96 -6.77
N MET A 53 -4.49 -13.67 -6.80
CA MET A 53 -5.82 -13.03 -6.79
C MET A 53 -6.10 -12.27 -5.50
N LYS A 54 -5.57 -12.72 -4.36
CA LYS A 54 -5.69 -12.02 -3.08
C LYS A 54 -4.85 -10.75 -3.07
N ILE A 55 -3.62 -10.78 -3.59
CA ILE A 55 -2.79 -9.55 -3.73
C ILE A 55 -3.54 -8.49 -4.54
N ALA A 56 -4.06 -8.87 -5.72
CA ALA A 56 -4.77 -7.92 -6.57
C ALA A 56 -5.98 -7.29 -5.87
N ARG A 57 -6.68 -8.07 -5.05
CA ARG A 57 -7.78 -7.58 -4.21
C ARG A 57 -7.28 -6.62 -3.14
N TYR A 58 -6.25 -6.98 -2.38
CA TYR A 58 -5.70 -6.15 -1.31
C TYR A 58 -5.13 -4.84 -1.84
N MET A 59 -4.41 -4.87 -2.97
CA MET A 59 -3.93 -3.68 -3.67
C MET A 59 -5.06 -2.72 -4.04
N ARG A 60 -6.20 -3.24 -4.52
CA ARG A 60 -7.38 -2.42 -4.80
C ARG A 60 -7.95 -1.80 -3.53
N GLU A 61 -8.14 -2.60 -2.48
CA GLU A 61 -8.68 -2.11 -1.21
C GLU A 61 -7.77 -1.04 -0.57
N MET A 62 -6.44 -1.19 -0.67
CA MET A 62 -5.47 -0.19 -0.25
C MET A 62 -5.55 1.08 -1.11
N GLY A 63 -5.64 0.95 -2.44
CA GLY A 63 -5.77 2.09 -3.35
C GLY A 63 -7.05 2.89 -3.11
N ASP A 64 -8.18 2.21 -2.92
CA ASP A 64 -9.46 2.85 -2.60
C ASP A 64 -9.37 3.64 -1.28
N TRP A 65 -8.73 3.08 -0.26
CA TRP A 65 -8.50 3.78 1.01
C TRP A 65 -7.57 4.99 0.86
N LEU A 66 -6.49 4.88 0.07
CA LEU A 66 -5.60 6.00 -0.20
C LEU A 66 -6.32 7.14 -0.93
N VAL A 67 -7.18 6.82 -1.91
CA VAL A 67 -7.98 7.84 -2.61
C VAL A 67 -8.96 8.52 -1.64
N GLU A 68 -9.61 7.74 -0.78
CA GLU A 68 -10.62 8.25 0.15
C GLU A 68 -10.02 9.19 1.22
N PHE A 69 -8.84 8.86 1.77
CA PHE A 69 -8.29 9.56 2.93
C PHE A 69 -6.98 10.34 2.68
N HIS A 70 -6.25 10.02 1.62
CA HIS A 70 -4.87 10.49 1.38
C HIS A 70 -4.60 10.82 -0.09
N SER A 71 -5.62 11.25 -0.84
CA SER A 71 -5.50 11.55 -2.28
C SER A 71 -4.47 12.62 -2.61
N ASP A 72 -4.09 13.47 -1.65
CA ASP A 72 -3.02 14.46 -1.81
C ASP A 72 -1.60 13.86 -1.83
N LYS A 73 -1.47 12.55 -1.56
CA LYS A 73 -0.19 11.81 -1.56
C LYS A 73 -0.01 10.91 -2.78
N LEU A 74 -1.08 10.68 -3.54
CA LEU A 74 -1.11 9.80 -4.71
C LEU A 74 -0.44 10.43 -5.93
#